data_AF-A0A948HKB1-F1
#
_entry.id   AF-A0A948HKB1-F1
#
_cell.length_a   1.000
_cell.length_b   1.000
_cell.length_c   1.000
_cell.angle_alpha   90.00
_cell.angle_beta   90.00
_cell.angle_gamma   90.00
#
_symmetry.space_group_name_H-M   'P 1'
#
loop_
_entity.id
_entity.type
_entity.pdbx_description
1 polymer ?
#
loop_
_entity_poly.entity_id
_entity_poly.type
_entity_poly.pdbx_seq_one_letter_code
_entity_poly.pdbx_strand_id
1 'polypeptide(L)' 'NVRSFAQGLQRAGYATDPTYAAKIAAIAGGPTIERAVAAVSDAGERLGRTFASTASPTGLGVIRR' A
#
# COMPACT_ATOMS: atom_id res chain seq x y z
N ASN A 1 1.62 -9.59 -11.25
CA ASN A 1 1.52 -10.61 -10.18
C ASN A 1 2.94 -10.90 -9.67
N VAL A 2 3.17 -10.93 -8.35
CA VAL A 2 4.53 -11.13 -7.78
C VAL A 2 5.14 -12.47 -8.20
N ARG A 3 4.33 -13.53 -8.33
CA ARG A 3 4.82 -14.85 -8.72
C ARG A 3 5.45 -14.87 -10.11
N SER A 4 4.80 -14.24 -11.10
CA SER A 4 5.32 -14.18 -12.48
C SER A 4 6.58 -13.33 -12.57
N PHE A 5 6.65 -12.23 -11.81
CA PHE A 5 7.84 -11.40 -11.69
C PHE A 5 9.03 -12.20 -11.11
N ALA A 6 8.80 -12.88 -9.99
CA ALA A 6 9.84 -13.65 -9.32
C ALA A 6 10.35 -14.85 -10.17
N GLN A 7 9.46 -15.48 -10.95
CA GLN A 7 9.84 -16.50 -11.94
C GLN A 7 10.69 -15.93 -13.07
N GLY A 8 10.46 -14.68 -13.48
CA GLY A 8 11.32 -13.98 -14.45
C GLY A 8 12.74 -13.81 -13.90
N LEU A 9 12.86 -13.31 -12.67
CA LEU A 9 14.16 -13.13 -12.01
C LEU A 9 14.94 -14.43 -11.84
N GLN A 10 14.26 -15.51 -11.43
CA GLN A 10 14.90 -16.82 -11.26
C GLN A 10 15.41 -17.37 -12.60
N ARG A 11 14.62 -17.27 -13.68
CA ARG A 11 15.04 -17.72 -15.02
C ARG A 11 16.17 -16.88 -15.59
N ALA A 12 16.24 -15.60 -15.23
CA ALA A 12 17.31 -14.70 -15.62
C ALA A 12 18.62 -14.92 -14.83
N GLY A 13 18.64 -15.82 -13.85
CA GLY A 13 19.83 -16.08 -13.04
C GLY A 13 20.16 -14.96 -12.04
N TYR A 14 19.20 -14.09 -11.70
CA TYR A 14 19.39 -13.04 -10.68
C TYR A 14 19.81 -13.62 -9.32
N ALA A 15 19.33 -14.84 -9.01
CA ALA A 15 19.79 -15.66 -7.91
C ALA A 15 19.86 -17.13 -8.35
N THR A 16 20.81 -17.89 -7.79
CA THR A 16 21.02 -19.32 -8.09
C THR A 16 20.21 -20.25 -7.20
N ASP A 17 19.51 -19.71 -6.20
CA ASP A 17 18.65 -20.49 -5.31
C ASP A 17 17.45 -21.08 -6.07
N PRO A 18 17.27 -22.42 -6.08
CA PRO A 18 16.17 -23.06 -6.79
C PRO A 18 14.79 -22.66 -6.24
N THR A 19 14.72 -22.17 -5.01
CA THR A 19 13.49 -21.73 -4.35
C THR A 19 13.29 -20.21 -4.36
N TYR A 20 14.11 -19.46 -5.12
CA TYR A 20 14.11 -18.00 -5.11
C TYR A 20 12.72 -17.39 -5.36
N ALA A 21 12.01 -17.84 -6.41
CA ALA A 21 10.69 -17.29 -6.72
C ALA A 21 9.67 -17.53 -5.60
N ALA A 22 9.77 -18.68 -4.92
CA ALA A 22 8.92 -19.01 -3.78
C ALA A 22 9.22 -18.10 -2.58
N LYS A 23 10.49 -17.81 -2.31
CA LYS A 23 10.90 -16.87 -1.24
C LYS A 23 10.37 -15.47 -1.48
N ILE A 24 10.51 -14.94 -2.70
CA ILE A 24 9.98 -13.60 -3.04
C ILE A 24 8.47 -13.54 -2.86
N ALA A 25 7.74 -14.58 -3.32
CA ALA A 25 6.29 -14.65 -3.14
C ALA A 25 5.90 -14.71 -1.66
N ALA A 26 6.63 -15.48 -0.84
CA ALA A 26 6.38 -15.59 0.60
C ALA A 26 6.66 -14.27 1.35
N ILE A 27 7.71 -13.53 0.98
CA ILE A 27 8.01 -12.22 1.55
C ILE A 27 6.91 -11.22 1.18
N ALA A 28 6.52 -11.18 -0.10
CA ALA A 28 5.52 -10.26 -0.59
C ALA A 28 4.13 -10.49 0.01
N GLY A 29 3.77 -11.75 0.28
CA GLY A 29 2.54 -12.13 0.98
C GLY A 29 2.71 -12.26 2.49
N GLY A 30 3.83 -11.80 3.05
CA GLY A 30 4.15 -11.96 4.46
C GLY A 30 3.57 -10.85 5.34
N PRO A 31 3.46 -11.08 6.66
CA PRO A 31 2.83 -10.16 7.61
C PRO A 31 3.55 -8.80 7.70
N THR A 32 4.81 -8.71 7.30
CA THR A 32 5.54 -7.42 7.23
C THR A 32 5.03 -6.55 6.09
N ILE A 33 4.83 -7.12 4.90
CA ILE A 33 4.32 -6.37 3.75
C ILE A 33 2.85 -6.01 3.97
N GLU A 34 2.05 -6.92 4.51
CA GLU A 34 0.65 -6.63 4.86
C GLU A 34 0.54 -5.44 5.82
N ARG A 35 1.34 -5.42 6.90
CA ARG A 35 1.38 -4.30 7.84
C ARG A 35 1.83 -2.99 7.18
N ALA A 36 2.82 -3.05 6.29
CA ALA A 36 3.28 -1.87 5.57
C ALA A 36 2.19 -1.30 4.66
N VAL A 37 1.49 -2.15 3.90
CA VAL A 37 0.37 -1.75 3.05
C VAL A 37 -0.75 -1.14 3.90
N ALA A 38 -1.12 -1.78 5.01
CA ALA A 38 -2.15 -1.26 5.91
C ALA A 38 -1.79 0.12 6.48
N ALA A 39 -0.53 0.33 6.88
CA ALA A 39 -0.05 1.61 7.39
C ALA A 39 -0.12 2.72 6.32
N VAL A 40 0.24 2.41 5.07
CA VAL A 40 0.13 3.36 3.95
C VAL A 40 -1.33 3.70 3.66
N SER A 41 -2.24 2.72 3.65
CA SER A 41 -3.67 2.95 3.45
C SER A 41 -4.26 3.86 4.54
N ASP A 42 -3.97 3.57 5.81
CA ASP A 42 -4.42 4.37 6.95
C ASP A 42 -3.85 5.80 6.92
N ALA A 43 -2.58 5.97 6.53
CA ALA A 43 -2.01 7.30 6.30
C ALA A 43 -2.75 8.05 5.18
N GLY A 44 -3.09 7.39 4.07
CA GLY A 44 -3.88 7.96 2.98
C GLY A 44 -5.27 8.41 3.44
N GLU A 45 -5.98 7.59 4.22
CA GLU A 45 -7.28 7.93 4.78
C GLU A 45 -7.22 9.14 5.73
N ARG A 46 -6.18 9.21 6.59
CA ARG A 46 -5.98 10.37 7.47
C ARG A 46 -5.77 11.65 6.67
N LEU A 47 -4.96 11.61 5.61
CA LEU A 47 -4.75 12.76 4.73
C LEU A 47 -6.07 13.17 4.05
N GLY A 48 -6.83 12.21 3.54
CA GLY A 48 -8.15 12.47 2.94
C GLY A 48 -9.12 13.16 3.91
N ARG A 49 -9.19 12.70 5.16
CA ARG A 49 -10.01 13.34 6.20
C ARG A 49 -9.58 14.76 6.52
N THR A 50 -8.28 15.03 6.58
CA THR A 50 -7.75 16.38 6.82
C THR A 50 -8.14 17.35 5.70
N PHE A 51 -8.09 16.92 4.44
CA PHE A 51 -8.54 17.79 3.33
C PHE A 51 -10.07 17.97 3.31
N ALA A 52 -10.84 16.94 3.67
CA ALA A 52 -12.30 17.05 3.77
C ALA A 52 -12.75 17.98 4.90
N SER A 53 -12.05 17.97 6.04
CA SER A 53 -12.37 18.85 7.18
C SER A 53 -12.07 20.32 6.88
N THR A 54 -11.03 20.62 6.10
CA THR A 54 -10.73 21.99 5.67
C THR A 54 -11.61 22.47 4.52
N ALA A 55 -12.13 21.55 3.69
CA ALA A 55 -13.08 21.85 2.62
C ALA A 55 -14.53 22.05 3.12
N SER A 56 -14.82 21.65 4.37
CA SER A 56 -16.12 21.93 4.99
C SER A 56 -16.27 23.45 5.14
N PRO A 57 -17.27 24.07 4.49
CA PRO A 57 -17.41 25.52 4.51
C PRO A 57 -17.81 25.96 5.91
N THR A 58 -16.86 26.54 6.64
CA THR A 58 -17.05 27.30 7.88
C THR A 58 -17.83 28.59 7.62
N GLY A 59 -19.06 28.52 7.10
CA GLY A 59 -19.82 29.77 6.88
C GLY A 59 -21.13 29.77 6.09
N LEU A 60 -21.96 28.72 6.08
CA LEU A 60 -23.29 28.79 5.42
C LEU A 60 -24.46 28.44 6.34
N GLY A 61 -24.43 28.90 7.60
CA GLY A 61 -25.52 28.58 8.53
C GLY A 61 -25.68 29.41 9.79
N VAL A 62 -25.14 30.65 9.87
CA VAL A 62 -25.43 31.55 11.01
C VAL A 62 -25.46 33.02 10.55
N ILE A 63 -26.39 33.38 9.68
CA ILE A 63 -26.90 34.76 9.63
C ILE A 63 -28.42 34.64 9.67
N ARG A 64 -28.97 34.48 10.87
CA ARG A 64 -30.41 34.66 11.12
C ARG A 64 -30.62 36.16 11.27
N ARG A 65 -31.28 36.79 10.30
CA ARG A 65 -31.70 38.19 10.33
C ARG A 65 -33.10 38.30 10.90
#